data_AF-A0A2P2FFN3-F1
#
_entry.id   AF-A0A2P2FFN3-F1
#
_cell.length_a   1.000
_cell.length_b   1.000
_cell.length_c   1.000
_cell.angle_alpha   90.00
_cell.angle_beta   90.00
_cell.angle_gamma   90.00
#
_symmetry.space_group_name_H-M   'P 1'
#
loop_
_entity.id
_entity.type
_entity.pdbx_description
1 polymer ?
#
loop_
_entity_poly.entity_id
_entity_poly.type
_entity_poly.pdbx_seq_one_letter_code
_entity_poly.pdbx_strand_id
1 'polypeptide(L)'
;MVGVGLFDSLRRRSKGGQKPGTLRKASSNDFKHLEEWAASRTGVEAYVEPKTNVTETTVVLIAHDGEWTRRRIESLDAAQQFGRKRSIPVYEVARVGYPKRMREYTERKKRGEA
;
A
#
# COMPACT_ATOMS: atom_id res chain seq x y z
N MET A 1 -11.87 43.18 13.34
CA MET A 1 -10.84 42.52 12.51
C MET A 1 -9.76 42.01 13.45
N VAL A 2 -9.50 40.70 13.43
CA VAL A 2 -8.38 39.94 14.07
C VAL A 2 -8.21 40.06 15.61
N GLY A 3 -7.92 39.00 16.37
CA GLY A 3 -7.53 37.64 15.99
C GLY A 3 -7.82 36.64 17.12
N VAL A 4 -8.28 35.45 16.72
CA VAL A 4 -8.47 34.31 17.60
C VAL A 4 -7.16 33.51 17.58
N GLY A 5 -6.56 33.34 18.75
CA GLY A 5 -5.23 32.74 18.91
C GLY A 5 -5.14 31.29 18.45
N LEU A 6 -3.99 30.98 17.86
CA LEU A 6 -3.55 29.77 17.18
C LEU A 6 -3.31 28.53 18.09
N PHE A 7 -3.97 28.41 19.25
CA PHE A 7 -3.56 27.41 20.27
C PHE A 7 -4.68 26.51 20.83
N ASP A 8 -5.78 26.29 20.11
CA ASP A 8 -6.88 25.43 20.59
C ASP A 8 -7.22 24.25 19.64
N SER A 9 -6.21 23.50 19.15
CA SER A 9 -6.48 22.27 18.38
C SER A 9 -5.77 21.00 18.88
N LEU A 10 -4.98 21.09 19.95
CA LEU A 10 -4.22 19.93 20.46
C LEU A 10 -4.98 19.05 21.47
N ARG A 11 -6.30 19.23 21.59
CA ARG A 11 -7.12 18.42 22.52
C ARG A 11 -8.44 17.97 21.91
N ARG A 12 -8.40 17.27 20.77
CA ARG A 12 -9.49 16.35 20.37
C ARG A 12 -9.12 15.39 19.22
N ARG A 13 -8.32 14.36 19.53
CA ARG A 13 -8.35 13.04 18.85
C ARG A 13 -7.71 11.98 19.76
N SER A 14 -8.42 11.51 20.79
CA SER A 14 -9.23 10.28 20.76
C SER A 14 -8.51 9.05 20.18
N LYS A 15 -8.19 8.13 21.10
CA LYS A 15 -7.99 6.67 20.98
C LYS A 15 -6.96 6.14 19.97
N GLY A 16 -5.83 5.66 20.52
CA GLY A 16 -5.05 4.58 19.92
C GLY A 16 -3.73 4.96 19.25
N GLY A 17 -3.02 5.98 19.75
CA GLY A 17 -1.67 6.30 19.27
C GLY A 17 -0.68 5.17 19.58
N GLN A 18 -0.34 4.36 18.58
CA GLN A 18 0.80 3.45 18.65
C GLN A 18 2.05 4.22 19.11
N LYS A 19 2.79 3.66 20.08
CA LYS A 19 4.04 4.24 20.55
C LYS A 19 5.01 4.40 19.37
N PRO A 20 5.72 5.54 19.23
CA PRO A 20 6.78 5.72 18.24
C PRO A 20 7.76 4.54 18.32
N GLY A 21 8.05 3.90 17.19
CA GLY A 21 8.96 2.74 17.10
C GLY A 21 8.30 1.37 17.07
N THR A 22 6.97 1.25 17.23
CA THR A 22 6.27 -0.05 17.02
C THR A 22 5.88 -0.23 15.55
N LEU A 23 6.34 -1.32 14.93
CA LEU A 23 5.89 -1.68 13.58
C LEU A 23 4.39 -2.00 13.61
N ARG A 24 3.61 -1.27 12.81
CA ARG A 24 2.17 -1.54 12.65
C ARG A 24 1.99 -2.85 11.87
N LYS A 25 1.12 -3.73 12.36
CA LYS A 25 0.73 -4.98 11.68
C LYS A 25 -0.24 -4.74 10.53
N ALA A 26 -0.43 -5.75 9.67
CA ALA A 26 -1.53 -5.76 8.72
C ALA A 26 -2.89 -5.69 9.44
N SER A 27 -3.89 -5.13 8.78
CA SER A 27 -5.24 -5.00 9.34
C SER A 27 -6.31 -5.36 8.32
N SER A 28 -7.53 -5.62 8.79
CA SER A 28 -8.69 -5.83 7.91
C SER A 28 -8.91 -4.68 6.92
N ASN A 29 -8.62 -3.43 7.32
CA ASN A 29 -8.73 -2.28 6.42
C ASN A 29 -7.67 -2.28 5.31
N ASP A 30 -6.48 -2.81 5.57
CA ASP A 30 -5.44 -2.99 4.55
C ASP A 30 -5.89 -4.00 3.49
N PHE A 31 -6.49 -5.11 3.93
CA PHE A 31 -7.02 -6.15 3.03
C PHE A 31 -8.21 -5.65 2.20
N LYS A 32 -9.17 -4.97 2.84
CA LYS A 32 -10.33 -4.38 2.15
C LYS A 32 -9.87 -3.40 1.06
N HIS A 33 -8.89 -2.54 1.36
CA HIS A 33 -8.33 -1.63 0.37
C HIS A 33 -7.74 -2.37 -0.84
N LEU A 34 -6.97 -3.45 -0.60
CA LEU A 34 -6.39 -4.25 -1.68
C LEU A 34 -7.47 -4.87 -2.57
N GLU A 35 -8.54 -5.39 -1.97
CA GLU A 35 -9.66 -5.98 -2.71
C GLU A 35 -10.41 -4.94 -3.56
N GLU A 36 -10.75 -3.78 -2.99
CA GLU A 36 -11.48 -2.71 -3.68
C GLU A 36 -10.64 -2.09 -4.80
N TRP A 37 -9.35 -1.87 -4.54
CA TRP A 37 -8.43 -1.32 -5.52
C TRP A 37 -8.23 -2.31 -6.68
N ALA A 38 -8.00 -3.59 -6.40
CA ALA A 38 -7.85 -4.60 -7.43
C ALA A 38 -9.12 -4.76 -8.29
N ALA A 39 -10.31 -4.69 -7.69
CA ALA A 39 -11.59 -4.86 -8.39
C ALA A 39 -11.91 -3.74 -9.40
N SER A 40 -11.27 -2.58 -9.26
CA SER A 40 -11.51 -1.39 -10.09
C SER A 40 -10.43 -1.15 -11.15
N ARG A 41 -9.45 -2.05 -11.27
CA ARG A 41 -8.36 -2.00 -12.25
C ARG A 41 -8.25 -3.30 -13.03
N THR A 42 -7.63 -3.24 -14.20
CA THR A 42 -7.37 -4.40 -15.06
C THR A 42 -5.88 -4.75 -15.07
N GLY A 43 -5.57 -6.00 -15.39
CA GLY A 43 -4.18 -6.50 -15.49
C GLY A 43 -3.37 -6.29 -14.22
N VAL A 44 -4.02 -6.46 -13.06
CA VAL A 44 -3.38 -6.29 -11.75
C VAL A 44 -2.42 -7.45 -11.47
N GLU A 45 -1.20 -7.12 -11.09
CA GLU A 45 -0.20 -8.05 -10.56
C GLU A 45 0.18 -7.64 -9.14
N ALA A 46 0.47 -8.63 -8.29
CA ALA A 46 0.89 -8.43 -6.91
C ALA A 46 2.39 -8.66 -6.74
N TYR A 47 3.07 -7.70 -6.14
CA TYR A 47 4.51 -7.71 -5.88
C TYR A 47 4.74 -7.66 -4.38
N VAL A 48 5.23 -8.75 -3.81
CA VAL A 48 5.45 -8.90 -2.36
C VAL A 48 6.85 -8.43 -2.00
N GLU A 49 6.90 -7.51 -1.06
CA GLU A 49 8.12 -7.08 -0.40
C GLU A 49 8.27 -7.88 0.90
N PRO A 50 9.38 -8.60 1.08
CA PRO A 50 9.60 -9.38 2.30
C PRO A 50 9.74 -8.46 3.51
N LYS A 51 9.47 -9.03 4.69
CA LYS A 51 9.78 -8.38 5.96
C LYS A 51 11.26 -8.05 6.04
N THR A 52 11.57 -6.85 6.52
CA THR A 52 12.92 -6.41 6.89
C THR A 52 12.97 -6.10 8.39
N ASN A 53 14.13 -5.68 8.90
CA ASN A 53 14.28 -5.25 10.29
C ASN A 53 13.37 -4.06 10.66
N VAL A 54 12.99 -3.24 9.67
CA VAL A 54 12.30 -1.97 9.89
C VAL A 54 10.96 -1.88 9.14
N THR A 55 10.58 -2.90 8.37
CA THR A 55 9.30 -2.96 7.66
C THR A 55 8.69 -4.35 7.73
N GLU A 56 7.41 -4.43 8.06
CA GLU A 56 6.63 -5.66 7.91
C GLU A 56 6.45 -6.02 6.41
N THR A 57 6.04 -7.25 6.14
CA THR A 57 5.69 -7.71 4.80
C THR A 57 4.63 -6.79 4.18
N THR A 58 4.86 -6.37 2.96
CA THR A 58 3.93 -5.52 2.19
C THR A 58 3.67 -6.12 0.82
N VAL A 59 2.51 -5.82 0.27
CA VAL A 59 2.18 -6.12 -1.12
C VAL A 59 1.96 -4.80 -1.87
N VAL A 60 2.56 -4.71 -3.05
CA VAL A 60 2.34 -3.66 -4.02
C VAL A 60 1.48 -4.25 -5.14
N LEU A 61 0.26 -3.75 -5.31
CA LEU A 61 -0.55 -4.07 -6.47
C LEU A 61 -0.21 -3.09 -7.58
N ILE A 62 0.00 -3.59 -8.80
CA ILE A 62 0.38 -2.80 -9.97
C ILE A 62 -0.56 -3.16 -11.11
N ALA A 63 -1.34 -2.19 -11.57
CA ALA A 63 -2.29 -2.33 -12.66
C ALA A 63 -1.58 -2.36 -14.02
N HIS A 64 -2.35 -2.64 -15.07
CA HIS A 64 -1.86 -2.71 -16.45
C HIS A 64 -1.16 -1.43 -16.92
N ASP A 65 -1.65 -0.25 -16.53
CA ASP A 65 -1.11 1.07 -16.91
C ASP A 65 0.06 1.54 -16.02
N GLY A 66 0.38 0.77 -14.98
CA GLY A 66 1.38 1.08 -13.97
C GLY A 66 0.88 1.83 -12.74
N GLU A 67 -0.42 2.13 -12.63
CA GLU A 67 -1.01 2.62 -11.37
C GLU A 67 -0.72 1.59 -10.27
N TRP A 68 -0.38 2.05 -9.07
CA TRP A 68 -0.04 1.15 -7.99
C TRP A 68 -0.55 1.62 -6.62
N THR A 69 -0.77 0.65 -5.74
CA THR A 69 -1.01 0.87 -4.30
C THR A 69 -0.15 -0.08 -3.48
N ARG A 70 0.25 0.34 -2.28
CA ARG A 70 1.02 -0.48 -1.33
C ARG A 70 0.27 -0.61 -0.01
N ARG A 71 0.10 -1.84 0.48
CA ARG A 71 -0.48 -2.13 1.80
C ARG A 71 0.29 -3.23 2.52
N ARG A 72 0.13 -3.28 3.84
CA ARG A 72 0.70 -4.37 4.66
C ARG A 72 -0.10 -5.64 4.47
N ILE A 73 0.59 -6.77 4.52
CA ILE A 73 -0.01 -8.09 4.51
C ILE A 73 0.67 -8.96 5.55
N GLU A 74 -0.06 -9.93 6.12
CA GLU A 74 0.42 -10.71 7.26
C GLU A 74 1.64 -11.57 6.90
N SER A 75 1.69 -12.10 5.69
CA SER A 75 2.75 -12.98 5.22
C SER A 75 2.76 -13.09 3.69
N LEU A 76 3.81 -13.72 3.14
CA LEU A 76 3.85 -14.12 1.73
C LEU A 76 2.72 -15.10 1.39
N ASP A 77 2.41 -16.03 2.30
CA ASP A 77 1.33 -17.00 2.09
C ASP A 77 -0.05 -16.31 1.98
N ALA A 78 -0.31 -15.33 2.85
CA ALA A 78 -1.53 -14.52 2.75
C ALA A 78 -1.61 -13.76 1.40
N ALA A 79 -0.48 -13.28 0.88
CA ALA A 79 -0.44 -12.66 -0.45
C ALA A 79 -0.71 -13.67 -1.58
N GLN A 80 -0.17 -14.89 -1.48
CA GLN A 80 -0.44 -15.95 -2.44
C GLN A 80 -1.91 -16.38 -2.41
N GLN A 81 -2.52 -16.54 -1.23
CA GLN A 81 -3.94 -16.84 -1.08
C GLN A 81 -4.83 -15.74 -1.69
N PHE A 82 -4.50 -14.47 -1.42
CA PHE A 82 -5.16 -13.32 -2.05
C PHE A 82 -5.08 -13.40 -3.59
N GLY A 83 -3.88 -13.65 -4.13
CA GLY A 83 -3.65 -13.80 -5.55
C GLY A 83 -4.50 -14.90 -6.17
N ARG A 84 -4.47 -16.10 -5.57
CA ARG A 84 -5.25 -17.26 -6.02
C ARG A 84 -6.76 -16.97 -6.04
N LYS A 85 -7.31 -16.38 -4.97
CA LYS A 85 -8.74 -16.05 -4.87
C LYS A 85 -9.21 -15.07 -5.96
N ARG A 86 -8.31 -14.20 -6.43
CA ARG A 86 -8.62 -13.14 -7.41
C ARG A 86 -8.04 -13.40 -8.80
N SER A 87 -7.40 -14.54 -9.03
CA SER A 87 -6.64 -14.82 -10.25
C SER A 87 -5.59 -13.73 -10.58
N ILE A 88 -4.96 -13.18 -9.54
CA ILE A 88 -3.90 -12.17 -9.64
C ILE A 88 -2.54 -12.87 -9.52
N PRO A 89 -1.63 -12.70 -10.51
CA PRO A 89 -0.26 -13.20 -10.39
C PRO A 89 0.47 -12.57 -9.22
N VAL A 90 1.28 -13.36 -8.50
CA VAL A 90 2.04 -12.93 -7.32
C VAL A 90 3.52 -13.18 -7.53
N TYR A 91 4.34 -12.15 -7.31
CA TYR A 91 5.78 -12.20 -7.46
C TYR A 91 6.48 -11.68 -6.19
N GLU A 92 7.67 -12.17 -5.90
CA GLU A 92 8.55 -11.57 -4.90
C GLU A 92 9.41 -10.49 -5.56
N VAL A 93 9.33 -9.25 -5.06
CA VAL A 93 10.09 -8.11 -5.61
C VAL A 93 11.60 -8.38 -5.60
N ALA A 94 12.10 -9.04 -4.55
CA ALA A 94 13.52 -9.36 -4.42
C ALA A 94 14.04 -10.27 -5.56
N ARG A 95 13.17 -11.01 -6.25
CA ARG A 95 13.54 -11.92 -7.33
C ARG A 95 13.39 -11.29 -8.72
N VAL A 96 12.30 -10.56 -8.95
CA VAL A 96 11.95 -10.07 -10.30
C VAL A 96 12.08 -8.56 -10.46
N GLY A 97 12.24 -7.82 -9.37
CA GLY A 97 12.18 -6.37 -9.36
C GLY A 97 10.77 -5.82 -9.57
N TYR A 98 10.66 -4.50 -9.77
CA TYR A 98 9.41 -3.85 -10.15
C TYR A 98 9.29 -3.73 -11.67
N PRO A 99 8.07 -3.84 -12.24
CA PRO A 99 7.88 -3.75 -13.68
C PRO A 99 8.08 -2.30 -14.15
N LYS A 100 8.62 -2.13 -15.36
CA LYS A 100 8.92 -0.83 -15.97
C LYS A 100 7.74 0.15 -15.92
N ARG A 101 6.52 -0.35 -16.16
CA ARG A 101 5.28 0.44 -16.17
C ARG A 101 5.00 1.18 -14.86
N MET A 102 5.38 0.62 -13.71
CA MET A 102 5.21 1.28 -12.41
C MET A 102 6.09 2.54 -12.30
N ARG A 103 7.33 2.44 -12.79
CA ARG A 103 8.27 3.57 -12.83
C ARG A 103 7.75 4.64 -13.78
N GLU A 104 7.32 4.25 -14.98
CA GLU A 104 6.77 5.18 -15.97
C GLU A 104 5.51 5.90 -15.46
N TYR A 105 4.60 5.20 -14.78
CA TYR A 105 3.43 5.81 -14.13
C TYR A 105 3.83 6.85 -13.08
N THR A 106 4.80 6.52 -12.22
CA THR A 106 5.31 7.43 -11.20
C THR A 106 5.90 8.70 -11.81
N GLU A 107 6.63 8.57 -12.92
CA GLU A 107 7.18 9.72 -13.64
C GLU A 107 6.09 10.56 -14.31
N ARG A 108 5.06 9.96 -14.93
CA ARG A 108 3.89 10.70 -15.45
C ARG A 108 3.16 11.46 -14.34
N LYS A 109 2.93 10.83 -13.18
CA LYS A 109 2.31 11.50 -12.02
C LYS A 109 3.13 12.68 -11.52
N LYS A 110 4.46 12.58 -11.49
CA LYS A 110 5.35 13.70 -11.12
C LYS A 110 5.27 14.86 -12.11
N ARG A 111 5.04 14.57 -13.40
CA ARG A 111 4.86 15.57 -14.46
C ARG A 111 3.45 16.16 -14.52
N GLY A 112 2.49 15.58 -13.79
CA GLY A 112 1.08 15.99 -13.80
C GLY A 112 0.26 15.43 -14.97
N GLU A 113 0.73 14.35 -15.61
CA GLU A 113 0.19 13.80 -16.86
C GLU A 113 -0.70 12.57 -16.66
N ALA A 114 -1.07 12.25 -15.41
CA ALA A 114 -1.72 10.99 -15.04
C ALA A 114 -2.95 11.19 -14.18
#